data_AF-A0A537I5Q8-F1
#
_entry.id   AF-A0A537I5Q8-F1
#
_cell.length_a   1.000
_cell.length_b   1.000
_cell.length_c   1.000
_cell.angle_alpha   90.00
_cell.angle_beta   90.00
_cell.angle_gamma   90.00
#
_symmetry.space_group_name_H-M   'P 1'
#
loop_
_entity.id
_entity.type
_entity.pdbx_description
1 polymer ?
#
loop_
_entity_poly.entity_id
_entity_poly.type
_entity_poly.pdbx_seq_one_letter_code
_entity_poly.pdbx_strand_id
1 'polypeptide(L)'
;MKITLDEGAREGAIRVDLAWELFLESKSTIPQGHGARLIPFTNWLWDELGKKAGYLNRNSGKELTLAIPALSEEALDFLLRVASFWADEVHVKKGGALSENLWRKPAVNVFDDKTLDGSERSLVRKDDQGYQRFFMPLLGPGRAFFRIELISNGESAARYHSHSEVDEYYLILEGSGTLRYNDKDVVVKRGDLIAKPTGPDATSQLIADRGEPLRILDMEIWHDRPYSSKDLILNPDFNEIIMRGPGWGGLFPNEALMSSEDFRKHYDEGYRRMKDGGWIPSKARGHKKVREKT
;
A
#
# COMPACT_ATOMS: atom_id res chain seq x y z
N MET A 1 -28.88 -5.83 4.14
CA MET A 1 -28.68 -5.68 2.67
C MET A 1 -28.17 -7.01 2.14
N LYS A 2 -28.56 -7.40 0.92
CA LYS A 2 -28.15 -8.69 0.32
C LYS A 2 -27.40 -8.47 -0.99
N ILE A 3 -26.27 -9.13 -1.13
CA ILE A 3 -25.47 -9.19 -2.35
C ILE A 3 -25.50 -10.62 -2.90
N THR A 4 -25.77 -10.76 -4.20
CA THR A 4 -25.65 -12.03 -4.92
C THR A 4 -24.53 -11.93 -5.95
N LEU A 5 -23.52 -12.79 -5.83
CA LEU A 5 -22.50 -13.01 -6.86
C LEU A 5 -23.03 -14.06 -7.85
N ASP A 6 -23.29 -13.68 -9.10
CA ASP A 6 -23.95 -14.54 -10.10
C ASP A 6 -23.10 -14.64 -11.38
N GLU A 7 -22.72 -15.85 -11.77
CA GLU A 7 -21.93 -16.11 -12.99
C GLU A 7 -22.72 -15.84 -14.30
N GLY A 8 -24.05 -15.96 -14.23
CA GLY A 8 -24.97 -15.81 -15.37
C GLY A 8 -25.64 -14.44 -15.50
N ALA A 9 -25.55 -13.59 -14.48
CA ALA A 9 -26.20 -12.27 -14.50
C ALA A 9 -25.57 -11.32 -15.52
N ARG A 10 -26.39 -10.50 -16.19
CA ARG A 10 -25.92 -9.49 -17.15
C ARG A 10 -26.63 -8.16 -17.01
N GLU A 11 -27.96 -8.15 -17.08
CA GLU A 11 -28.75 -6.92 -17.00
C GLU A 11 -28.89 -6.42 -15.55
N GLY A 12 -28.73 -5.10 -15.34
CA GLY A 12 -28.87 -4.45 -14.02
C GLY A 12 -27.75 -4.74 -13.00
N ALA A 13 -26.93 -5.77 -13.23
CA ALA A 13 -25.85 -6.20 -12.34
C ALA A 13 -24.61 -5.27 -12.40
N ILE A 14 -23.86 -5.21 -11.31
CA ILE A 14 -22.50 -4.65 -11.31
C ILE A 14 -21.60 -5.63 -12.05
N ARG A 15 -20.96 -5.18 -13.14
CA ARG A 15 -20.17 -6.03 -14.06
C ARG A 15 -18.76 -6.29 -13.51
N VAL A 16 -18.68 -7.06 -12.42
CA VAL A 16 -17.41 -7.50 -11.84
C VAL A 16 -16.64 -8.38 -12.84
N ASP A 17 -17.31 -9.19 -13.65
CA ASP A 17 -16.75 -9.97 -14.75
C ASP A 17 -15.88 -9.14 -15.73
N LEU A 18 -16.31 -7.93 -16.08
CA LEU A 18 -15.53 -7.03 -16.95
C LEU A 18 -14.45 -6.28 -16.18
N ALA A 19 -14.77 -5.77 -14.99
CA ALA A 19 -13.82 -5.02 -14.19
C ALA A 19 -12.67 -5.89 -13.68
N TRP A 20 -12.93 -7.16 -13.36
CA TRP A 20 -11.94 -8.10 -12.88
C TRP A 20 -10.79 -8.25 -13.89
N GLU A 21 -11.11 -8.53 -15.15
CA GLU A 21 -10.10 -8.63 -16.22
C GLU A 21 -9.39 -7.29 -16.48
N LEU A 22 -10.13 -6.17 -16.45
CA LEU A 22 -9.57 -4.84 -16.65
C LEU A 22 -8.55 -4.44 -15.58
N PHE A 23 -8.86 -4.68 -14.30
CA PHE A 23 -8.01 -4.23 -13.19
C PHE A 23 -6.91 -5.21 -12.82
N LEU A 24 -7.17 -6.53 -12.96
CA LEU A 24 -6.29 -7.57 -12.42
C LEU A 24 -5.54 -8.35 -13.51
N GLU A 25 -5.81 -8.07 -14.79
CA GLU A 25 -5.18 -8.75 -15.94
C GLU A 25 -5.30 -10.28 -15.86
N SER A 26 -6.37 -10.76 -15.22
CA SER A 26 -6.70 -12.17 -15.01
C SER A 26 -8.20 -12.38 -15.18
N LYS A 27 -8.61 -13.59 -15.55
CA LYS A 27 -10.04 -13.94 -15.72
C LYS A 27 -10.65 -14.63 -14.51
N SER A 28 -9.82 -15.16 -13.61
CA SER A 28 -10.31 -16.03 -12.53
C SER A 28 -9.49 -15.96 -11.24
N THR A 29 -8.26 -15.43 -11.28
CA THR A 29 -7.35 -15.42 -10.12
C THR A 29 -7.09 -14.00 -9.64
N ILE A 30 -6.61 -13.88 -8.40
CA ILE A 30 -6.06 -12.64 -7.87
C ILE A 30 -4.54 -12.59 -8.09
N PRO A 31 -3.95 -11.40 -8.30
CA PRO A 31 -2.51 -11.28 -8.46
C PRO A 31 -1.78 -11.56 -7.15
N GLN A 32 -0.72 -12.37 -7.21
CA GLN A 32 0.16 -12.62 -6.07
C GLN A 32 0.97 -11.36 -5.70
N GLY A 33 1.40 -11.29 -4.44
CA GLY A 33 2.29 -10.24 -3.92
C GLY A 33 1.67 -9.47 -2.75
N HIS A 34 2.01 -8.19 -2.64
CA HIS A 34 1.66 -7.33 -1.51
C HIS A 34 0.27 -6.68 -1.59
N GLY A 35 -0.59 -7.14 -2.49
CA GLY A 35 -2.00 -6.72 -2.59
C GLY A 35 -2.25 -5.34 -3.21
N ALA A 36 -1.22 -4.52 -3.50
CA ALA A 36 -1.45 -3.18 -4.07
C ALA A 36 -2.23 -3.19 -5.40
N ARG A 37 -2.05 -4.23 -6.23
CA ARG A 37 -2.81 -4.40 -7.48
C ARG A 37 -4.31 -4.63 -7.27
N LEU A 38 -4.72 -5.07 -6.08
CA LEU A 38 -6.12 -5.27 -5.72
C LEU A 38 -6.81 -3.98 -5.25
N ILE A 39 -6.04 -2.95 -4.85
CA ILE A 39 -6.57 -1.71 -4.29
C ILE A 39 -7.43 -0.94 -5.30
N PRO A 40 -7.00 -0.70 -6.57
CA PRO A 40 -7.82 0.00 -7.55
C PRO A 40 -9.16 -0.69 -7.83
N PHE A 41 -9.15 -2.02 -8.00
CA PHE A 41 -10.36 -2.83 -8.16
C PHE A 41 -11.30 -2.68 -6.96
N THR A 42 -10.76 -2.80 -5.75
CA THR A 42 -11.57 -2.71 -4.51
C THR A 42 -12.18 -1.31 -4.36
N ASN A 43 -11.42 -0.27 -4.65
CA ASN A 43 -11.90 1.11 -4.61
C ASN A 43 -13.02 1.35 -5.61
N TRP A 44 -12.85 0.88 -6.86
CA TRP A 44 -13.89 0.94 -7.88
C TRP A 44 -15.17 0.22 -7.44
N LEU A 45 -15.04 -1.02 -6.95
CA LEU A 45 -16.19 -1.82 -6.53
C LEU A 45 -16.94 -1.14 -5.38
N TRP A 46 -16.21 -0.58 -4.41
CA TRP A 46 -16.80 0.16 -3.30
C TRP A 46 -17.52 1.43 -3.75
N ASP A 47 -16.97 2.16 -4.72
CA ASP A 47 -17.63 3.34 -5.26
C ASP A 47 -18.94 2.96 -5.99
N GLU A 48 -18.96 1.85 -6.74
CA GLU A 48 -20.17 1.34 -7.39
C GLU A 48 -21.22 0.81 -6.39
N LEU A 49 -20.78 0.08 -5.36
CA LEU A 49 -21.64 -0.36 -4.27
C LEU A 49 -22.23 0.85 -3.53
N GLY A 50 -21.43 1.88 -3.24
CA GLY A 50 -21.88 3.11 -2.61
C GLY A 50 -22.98 3.82 -3.39
N LYS A 51 -22.79 3.98 -4.70
CA LYS A 51 -23.80 4.59 -5.60
C LYS A 51 -25.09 3.79 -5.65
N LYS A 52 -25.01 2.46 -5.76
CA LYS A 52 -26.19 1.59 -5.95
C LYS A 52 -26.93 1.26 -4.65
N ALA A 53 -26.20 1.14 -3.54
CA ALA A 53 -26.74 0.95 -2.19
C ALA A 53 -27.28 2.25 -1.56
N GLY A 54 -27.10 3.40 -2.22
CA GLY A 54 -27.64 4.68 -1.76
C GLY A 54 -26.96 5.20 -0.49
N TYR A 55 -25.63 5.08 -0.40
CA TYR A 55 -24.80 5.60 0.70
C TYR A 55 -25.17 5.07 2.10
N LEU A 56 -25.29 3.75 2.26
CA LEU A 56 -25.58 3.11 3.57
C LEU A 56 -26.96 3.46 4.14
N ASN A 57 -27.96 3.71 3.28
CA ASN A 57 -29.34 3.81 3.75
C ASN A 57 -29.77 2.44 4.31
N ARG A 58 -29.84 2.29 5.64
CA ARG A 58 -30.29 1.04 6.29
C ARG A 58 -31.72 0.66 5.92
N ASN A 59 -32.50 1.60 5.37
CA ASN A 59 -33.86 1.35 4.86
C ASN A 59 -33.86 0.93 3.37
N SER A 60 -32.70 0.85 2.72
CA SER A 60 -32.59 0.25 1.39
C SER A 60 -32.74 -1.26 1.54
N GLY A 61 -33.95 -1.77 1.30
CA GLY A 61 -34.22 -3.20 1.07
C GLY A 61 -33.67 -3.73 -0.26
N LYS A 62 -32.67 -3.07 -0.85
CA LYS A 62 -32.14 -3.41 -2.16
C LYS A 62 -31.30 -4.67 -2.08
N GLU A 63 -31.66 -5.66 -2.88
CA GLU A 63 -30.77 -6.73 -3.31
C GLU A 63 -29.91 -6.22 -4.46
N LEU A 64 -28.61 -6.49 -4.41
CA LEU A 64 -27.69 -6.16 -5.50
C LEU A 64 -27.10 -7.44 -6.09
N THR A 65 -26.97 -7.46 -7.41
CA THR A 65 -26.33 -8.56 -8.13
C THR A 65 -25.00 -8.09 -8.70
N LEU A 66 -23.94 -8.84 -8.44
CA LEU A 66 -22.63 -8.69 -9.05
C LEU A 66 -22.47 -9.82 -10.07
N ALA A 67 -22.36 -9.47 -11.34
CA ALA A 67 -22.02 -10.43 -12.38
C ALA A 67 -20.55 -10.78 -12.23
N ILE A 68 -20.23 -12.04 -11.93
CA ILE A 68 -18.84 -12.49 -11.68
C ILE A 68 -18.38 -13.45 -12.78
N PRO A 69 -17.06 -13.57 -13.05
CA PRO A 69 -16.55 -14.65 -13.88
C PRO A 69 -16.46 -15.94 -13.05
N ALA A 70 -16.02 -17.04 -13.69
CA ALA A 70 -15.69 -18.28 -12.97
C ALA A 70 -14.37 -18.09 -12.18
N LEU A 71 -14.49 -17.64 -10.94
CA LEU A 71 -13.36 -17.34 -10.03
C LEU A 71 -12.74 -18.61 -9.44
N SER A 72 -11.43 -18.57 -9.17
CA SER A 72 -10.75 -19.54 -8.30
C SER A 72 -11.26 -19.44 -6.87
N GLU A 73 -10.92 -20.41 -6.02
CA GLU A 73 -11.29 -20.39 -4.60
C GLU A 73 -10.77 -19.12 -3.90
N GLU A 74 -9.51 -18.76 -4.13
CA GLU A 74 -8.85 -17.60 -3.52
C GLU A 74 -9.46 -16.28 -3.96
N ALA A 75 -9.80 -16.19 -5.25
CA ALA A 75 -10.43 -15.02 -5.82
C ALA A 75 -11.88 -14.86 -5.35
N LEU A 76 -12.60 -15.96 -5.17
CA LEU A 76 -13.94 -15.95 -4.60
C LEU A 76 -13.90 -15.54 -3.12
N ASP A 77 -12.99 -16.11 -2.32
CA ASP A 77 -12.79 -15.71 -0.92
C ASP A 77 -12.51 -14.22 -0.79
N PHE A 78 -11.64 -13.68 -1.66
CA PHE A 78 -11.33 -12.26 -1.72
C PHE A 78 -12.59 -11.42 -1.98
N LEU A 79 -13.35 -11.76 -3.02
CA LEU A 79 -14.55 -11.00 -3.40
C LEU A 79 -15.65 -11.08 -2.32
N LEU A 80 -15.83 -12.26 -1.70
CA LEU A 80 -16.74 -12.45 -0.58
C LEU A 80 -16.37 -11.53 0.59
N ARG A 81 -15.08 -11.44 0.93
CA ARG A 81 -14.57 -10.56 1.99
C ARG A 81 -14.85 -9.09 1.70
N VAL A 82 -14.55 -8.65 0.47
CA VAL A 82 -14.80 -7.26 0.03
C VAL A 82 -16.29 -6.92 0.03
N ALA A 83 -17.16 -7.84 -0.42
CA ALA A 83 -18.62 -7.66 -0.43
C ALA A 83 -19.23 -7.65 0.99
N SER A 84 -18.65 -8.40 1.92
CA SER A 84 -19.15 -8.53 3.31
C SER A 84 -19.02 -7.24 4.12
N PHE A 85 -18.21 -6.27 3.67
CA PHE A 85 -18.20 -4.91 4.24
C PHE A 85 -19.47 -4.12 3.93
N TRP A 86 -20.24 -4.53 2.91
CA TRP A 86 -21.40 -3.80 2.41
C TRP A 86 -22.74 -4.50 2.67
N ALA A 87 -22.73 -5.79 2.96
CA ALA A 87 -23.94 -6.60 3.16
C ALA A 87 -23.74 -7.63 4.27
N ASP A 88 -24.80 -7.88 5.05
CA ASP A 88 -24.85 -8.94 6.05
C ASP A 88 -25.14 -10.31 5.42
N GLU A 89 -25.66 -10.31 4.19
CA GLU A 89 -25.97 -11.49 3.39
C GLU A 89 -25.21 -11.43 2.05
N VAL A 90 -24.29 -12.37 1.84
CA VAL A 90 -23.54 -12.50 0.59
C VAL A 90 -23.68 -13.93 0.09
N HIS A 91 -24.31 -14.10 -1.07
CA HIS A 91 -24.58 -15.42 -1.65
C HIS A 91 -23.88 -15.56 -2.99
N VAL A 92 -23.61 -16.81 -3.37
CA VAL A 92 -23.09 -17.17 -4.69
C VAL A 92 -24.16 -17.97 -5.43
N LYS A 93 -24.44 -17.60 -6.68
CA LYS A 93 -25.38 -18.28 -7.55
C LYS A 93 -24.64 -18.92 -8.72
N LYS A 94 -24.69 -20.25 -8.82
CA LYS A 94 -24.08 -21.05 -9.89
C LYS A 94 -25.11 -21.99 -10.50
N GLY A 95 -25.24 -21.98 -11.82
CA GLY A 95 -26.20 -22.86 -12.52
C GLY A 95 -27.65 -22.73 -12.05
N GLY A 96 -28.04 -21.56 -11.53
CA GLY A 96 -29.38 -21.30 -10.98
C GLY A 96 -29.55 -21.64 -9.49
N ALA A 97 -28.65 -22.39 -8.88
CA ALA A 97 -28.67 -22.69 -7.44
C ALA A 97 -28.01 -21.56 -6.63
N LEU A 98 -28.67 -21.15 -5.55
CA LEU A 98 -28.17 -20.14 -4.61
C LEU A 98 -27.52 -20.82 -3.40
N SER A 99 -26.34 -20.38 -3.00
CA SER A 99 -25.66 -20.86 -1.78
C SER A 99 -26.37 -20.39 -0.50
N GLU A 100 -25.95 -20.98 0.63
CA GLU A 100 -26.14 -20.36 1.94
C GLU A 100 -25.44 -18.98 2.02
N ASN A 101 -25.62 -18.27 3.14
CA ASN A 101 -24.92 -17.00 3.36
C ASN A 101 -23.43 -17.27 3.60
N LEU A 102 -22.59 -16.74 2.73
CA LEU A 102 -21.12 -16.87 2.74
C LEU A 102 -20.42 -15.61 3.26
N TRP A 103 -21.12 -14.79 4.06
CA TRP A 103 -20.56 -13.62 4.70
C TRP A 103 -19.24 -13.91 5.43
N ARG A 104 -18.27 -13.01 5.29
CA ARG A 104 -16.93 -13.10 5.89
C ARG A 104 -16.73 -11.98 6.91
N LYS A 105 -16.28 -12.35 8.12
CA LYS A 105 -15.94 -11.38 9.16
C LYS A 105 -14.74 -10.51 8.77
N PRO A 106 -14.73 -9.21 9.10
CA PRO A 106 -13.60 -8.32 8.84
C PRO A 106 -12.51 -8.46 9.92
N ALA A 107 -12.10 -9.70 10.22
CA ALA A 107 -11.16 -10.00 11.29
C ALA A 107 -10.15 -11.07 10.85
N VAL A 108 -8.89 -10.88 11.24
CA VAL A 108 -7.80 -11.84 11.06
C VAL A 108 -7.10 -12.05 12.39
N ASN A 109 -6.50 -13.22 12.59
CA ASN A 109 -5.59 -13.44 13.71
C ASN A 109 -4.14 -13.25 13.23
N VAL A 110 -3.50 -12.19 13.72
CA VAL A 110 -2.12 -11.79 13.34
C VAL A 110 -1.04 -12.75 13.86
N PHE A 111 -1.40 -13.71 14.71
CA PHE A 111 -0.52 -14.77 15.20
C PHE A 111 -0.80 -16.14 14.56
N ASP A 112 -1.92 -16.30 13.85
CA ASP A 112 -2.27 -17.56 13.19
C ASP A 112 -1.81 -17.54 11.73
N ASP A 113 -0.66 -18.15 11.47
CA ASP A 113 -0.07 -18.25 10.14
C ASP A 113 -0.42 -19.58 9.42
N LYS A 114 -1.28 -20.41 10.04
CA LYS A 114 -1.59 -21.77 9.56
C LYS A 114 -3.01 -21.88 9.00
N THR A 115 -3.98 -21.25 9.65
CA THR A 115 -5.41 -21.36 9.28
C THR A 115 -5.88 -20.19 8.42
N LEU A 116 -5.18 -19.95 7.31
CA LEU A 116 -5.45 -18.85 6.39
C LEU A 116 -6.48 -19.25 5.34
N ASP A 117 -7.47 -18.38 5.06
CA ASP A 117 -8.38 -18.54 3.92
C ASP A 117 -7.66 -18.31 2.57
N GLY A 118 -8.32 -18.59 1.44
CA GLY A 118 -7.68 -18.49 0.12
C GLY A 118 -7.19 -17.07 -0.22
N SER A 119 -7.91 -16.05 0.25
CA SER A 119 -7.58 -14.65 0.01
C SER A 119 -6.36 -14.22 0.83
N GLU A 120 -6.26 -14.65 2.09
CA GLU A 120 -5.10 -14.41 2.94
C GLU A 120 -3.86 -15.12 2.40
N ARG A 121 -3.99 -16.41 2.03
CA ARG A 121 -2.87 -17.21 1.48
C ARG A 121 -2.23 -16.55 0.25
N SER A 122 -3.05 -15.95 -0.62
CA SER A 122 -2.58 -15.28 -1.84
C SER A 122 -1.84 -13.97 -1.58
N LEU A 123 -1.94 -13.43 -0.36
CA LEU A 123 -1.27 -12.22 0.11
C LEU A 123 -0.24 -12.55 1.21
N VAL A 124 0.32 -13.75 1.15
CA VAL A 124 1.51 -14.12 1.92
C VAL A 124 2.72 -14.11 1.00
N ARG A 125 3.79 -13.45 1.43
CA ARG A 125 5.11 -13.59 0.84
C ARG A 125 5.99 -14.36 1.81
N LYS A 126 6.53 -15.47 1.36
CA LYS A 126 7.49 -16.28 2.11
C LYS A 126 8.64 -16.66 1.17
N ASP A 127 9.80 -16.07 1.42
CA ASP A 127 11.03 -16.33 0.67
C ASP A 127 12.24 -16.28 1.63
N ASP A 128 13.45 -16.34 1.07
CA ASP A 128 14.68 -16.31 1.86
C ASP A 128 14.88 -15.00 2.64
N GLN A 129 14.15 -13.94 2.27
CA GLN A 129 14.19 -12.63 2.92
C GLN A 129 13.22 -12.54 4.11
N GLY A 130 12.33 -13.52 4.29
CA GLY A 130 11.48 -13.62 5.47
C GLY A 130 10.02 -13.99 5.19
N TYR A 131 9.16 -13.64 6.15
CA TYR A 131 7.73 -13.92 6.12
C TYR A 131 6.93 -12.65 6.29
N GLN A 132 6.04 -12.39 5.34
CA GLN A 132 5.14 -11.23 5.32
C GLN A 132 3.71 -11.64 5.00
N ARG A 133 2.73 -11.06 5.69
CA ARG A 133 1.30 -11.20 5.40
C ARG A 133 0.70 -9.83 5.20
N PHE A 134 0.16 -9.57 4.03
CA PHE A 134 -0.41 -8.27 3.68
C PHE A 134 -1.92 -8.28 3.90
N PHE A 135 -2.44 -7.23 4.53
CA PHE A 135 -3.87 -7.13 4.82
C PHE A 135 -4.64 -6.21 3.88
N MET A 136 -3.95 -5.67 2.87
CA MET A 136 -4.53 -4.73 1.93
C MET A 136 -4.90 -5.46 0.66
N PRO A 137 -6.14 -5.31 0.17
CA PRO A 137 -7.27 -4.57 0.74
C PRO A 137 -8.21 -5.45 1.59
N LEU A 138 -7.76 -6.64 2.04
CA LEU A 138 -8.56 -7.62 2.77
C LEU A 138 -9.33 -7.06 3.98
N LEU A 139 -8.74 -6.10 4.70
CA LEU A 139 -9.38 -5.48 5.87
C LEU A 139 -10.09 -4.16 5.55
N GLY A 140 -10.20 -3.78 4.26
CA GLY A 140 -10.85 -2.56 3.81
C GLY A 140 -10.05 -1.23 3.75
N PRO A 141 -8.82 -1.08 4.27
CA PRO A 141 -8.12 0.20 4.17
C PRO A 141 -7.75 0.52 2.72
N GLY A 142 -8.17 1.70 2.26
CA GLY A 142 -7.84 2.25 0.94
C GLY A 142 -6.79 3.35 0.96
N ARG A 143 -6.25 3.72 2.14
CA ARG A 143 -5.23 4.78 2.34
C ARG A 143 -4.09 4.33 3.26
N ALA A 144 -4.10 3.07 3.65
CA ALA A 144 -3.12 2.52 4.55
C ALA A 144 -2.60 1.21 3.97
N PHE A 145 -1.38 0.88 4.37
CA PHE A 145 -0.74 -0.40 4.16
C PHE A 145 -0.44 -1.00 5.53
N PHE A 146 -0.75 -2.28 5.70
CA PHE A 146 -0.64 -3.04 6.95
C PHE A 146 -0.12 -4.41 6.56
N ARG A 147 0.97 -4.82 7.20
CA ARG A 147 1.45 -6.19 7.10
C ARG A 147 1.90 -6.70 8.45
N ILE A 148 1.78 -8.01 8.62
CA ILE A 148 2.66 -8.70 9.57
C ILE A 148 3.96 -8.99 8.87
N GLU A 149 5.05 -8.75 9.58
CA GLU A 149 6.39 -9.08 9.14
C GLU A 149 7.13 -9.79 10.27
N LEU A 150 7.81 -10.89 9.91
CA LEU A 150 8.72 -11.61 10.79
C LEU A 150 10.16 -11.30 10.35
N ILE A 151 10.88 -10.59 11.20
CA ILE A 151 12.26 -10.18 10.99
C ILE A 151 13.14 -11.20 11.72
N SER A 152 13.99 -11.91 10.99
CA SER A 152 14.91 -12.89 11.57
C SER A 152 15.96 -12.22 12.46
N ASN A 153 16.46 -12.94 13.47
CA ASN A 153 17.56 -12.43 14.29
C ASN A 153 18.80 -12.15 13.42
N GLY A 154 19.37 -10.96 13.57
CA GLY A 154 20.45 -10.42 12.74
C GLY A 154 19.98 -9.54 11.57
N GLU A 155 18.68 -9.53 11.26
CA GLU A 155 18.09 -8.79 10.15
C GLU A 155 17.37 -7.50 10.60
N SER A 156 16.94 -6.71 9.62
CA SER A 156 16.17 -5.47 9.84
C SER A 156 14.92 -5.44 8.96
N ALA A 157 13.87 -4.74 9.40
CA ALA A 157 12.63 -4.58 8.63
C ALA A 157 12.88 -3.87 7.28
N ALA A 158 13.77 -2.88 7.31
CA ALA A 158 14.13 -2.06 6.17
C ALA A 158 15.53 -1.47 6.41
N ARG A 159 16.10 -0.83 5.38
CA ARG A 159 17.30 0.00 5.55
C ARG A 159 16.99 1.20 6.46
N TYR A 160 18.02 1.89 6.91
CA TYR A 160 17.89 3.15 7.64
C TYR A 160 17.35 4.25 6.71
N HIS A 161 16.10 4.68 6.89
CA HIS A 161 15.44 5.64 5.98
C HIS A 161 14.39 6.53 6.66
N SER A 162 14.01 7.60 5.96
CA SER A 162 12.85 8.46 6.25
C SER A 162 12.02 8.72 5.00
N HIS A 163 10.73 8.98 5.19
CA HIS A 163 9.75 9.29 4.14
C HIS A 163 9.39 10.77 4.15
N SER A 164 9.18 11.36 2.96
CA SER A 164 8.74 12.75 2.83
C SER A 164 7.22 12.90 2.76
N GLU A 165 6.48 11.82 2.50
CA GLU A 165 5.02 11.86 2.31
C GLU A 165 4.22 10.71 2.97
N VAL A 166 4.90 9.80 3.68
CA VAL A 166 4.28 8.60 4.26
C VAL A 166 4.58 8.54 5.75
N ASP A 167 3.53 8.62 6.57
CA ASP A 167 3.65 8.30 7.99
C ASP A 167 3.73 6.78 8.14
N GLU A 168 4.67 6.29 8.93
CA GLU A 168 4.83 4.85 9.15
C GLU A 168 4.90 4.53 10.65
N TYR A 169 4.44 3.34 11.01
CA TYR A 169 4.39 2.87 12.38
C TYR A 169 4.74 1.40 12.45
N TYR A 170 5.46 1.02 13.51
CA TYR A 170 5.67 -0.38 13.87
C TYR A 170 5.08 -0.65 15.25
N LEU A 171 4.20 -1.64 15.36
CA LEU A 171 3.81 -2.21 16.65
C LEU A 171 4.55 -3.54 16.83
N ILE A 172 5.36 -3.64 17.88
CA ILE A 172 6.03 -4.91 18.21
C ILE A 172 5.01 -5.87 18.80
N LEU A 173 4.72 -6.97 18.09
CA LEU A 173 3.78 -8.00 18.52
C LEU A 173 4.46 -9.09 19.34
N GLU A 174 5.72 -9.41 19.02
CA GLU A 174 6.52 -10.44 19.69
C GLU A 174 8.02 -10.14 19.54
N GLY A 175 8.81 -10.55 20.55
CA GLY A 175 10.26 -10.37 20.59
C GLY A 175 10.73 -9.00 21.10
N SER A 176 12.03 -8.76 20.98
CA SER A 176 12.74 -7.53 21.32
C SER A 176 13.85 -7.20 20.31
N GLY A 177 14.21 -5.92 20.21
CA GLY A 177 15.14 -5.42 19.21
C GLY A 177 15.68 -4.02 19.50
N THR A 178 16.37 -3.45 18.52
CA THR A 178 16.88 -2.08 18.55
C THR A 178 16.21 -1.24 17.48
N LEU A 179 15.61 -0.13 17.90
CA LEU A 179 15.24 0.97 17.02
C LEU A 179 16.42 1.94 16.94
N ARG A 180 17.09 1.98 15.78
CA ARG A 180 17.97 3.10 15.42
C ARG A 180 17.06 4.26 15.01
N TYR A 181 17.19 5.41 15.66
CA TYR A 181 16.41 6.61 15.39
C TYR A 181 17.33 7.83 15.46
N ASN A 182 17.64 8.40 14.30
CA ASN A 182 18.69 9.43 14.17
C ASN A 182 20.02 8.95 14.77
N ASP A 183 20.53 9.67 15.76
CA ASP A 183 21.78 9.40 16.46
C ASP A 183 21.60 8.51 17.70
N LYS A 184 20.43 7.87 17.88
CA LYS A 184 20.07 7.11 19.08
C LYS A 184 19.67 5.69 18.77
N ASP A 185 20.10 4.79 19.65
CA ASP A 185 19.64 3.40 19.68
C ASP A 185 18.73 3.20 20.90
N VAL A 186 17.53 2.69 20.65
CA VAL A 186 16.50 2.47 21.68
C VAL A 186 16.11 1.00 21.67
N VAL A 187 16.17 0.36 22.84
CA VAL A 187 15.64 -1.01 23.00
C VAL A 187 14.12 -0.96 22.94
N VAL A 188 13.54 -1.78 22.07
CA VAL A 188 12.09 -1.92 21.90
C VAL A 188 11.68 -3.38 22.11
N LYS A 189 10.44 -3.59 22.55
CA LYS A 189 9.89 -4.91 22.87
C LYS A 189 8.40 -4.97 22.61
N ARG A 190 7.83 -6.17 22.72
CA ARG A 190 6.38 -6.42 22.63
C ARG A 190 5.55 -5.35 23.35
N GLY A 191 4.59 -4.78 22.62
CA GLY A 191 3.68 -3.74 23.09
C GLY A 191 4.13 -2.32 22.80
N ASP A 192 5.41 -2.11 22.44
CA ASP A 192 5.89 -0.80 22.02
C ASP A 192 5.34 -0.45 20.64
N LEU A 193 4.77 0.75 20.52
CA LEU A 193 4.36 1.37 19.27
C LEU A 193 5.38 2.44 18.90
N ILE A 194 5.97 2.28 17.72
CA ILE A 194 7.02 3.14 17.18
C ILE A 194 6.39 3.99 16.07
N ALA A 195 6.68 5.28 16.07
CA ALA A 195 6.26 6.22 15.03
C ALA A 195 7.45 6.66 14.18
N LYS A 196 7.23 6.72 12.87
CA LYS A 196 8.13 7.26 11.84
C LYS A 196 7.36 8.37 11.10
N PRO A 197 7.24 9.56 11.72
CA PRO A 197 6.42 10.63 11.16
C PRO A 197 7.07 11.26 9.93
N THR A 198 6.24 11.70 9.00
CA THR A 198 6.64 12.57 7.88
C THR A 198 7.00 13.97 8.37
N GLY A 199 8.04 14.58 7.80
CA GLY A 199 8.36 16.01 7.98
C GLY A 199 9.62 16.35 8.80
N PRO A 200 9.92 15.74 9.96
CA PRO A 200 11.14 16.05 10.71
C PRO A 200 12.41 15.36 10.14
N ASP A 201 12.30 14.71 8.98
CA ASP A 201 13.33 13.89 8.32
C ASP A 201 14.01 12.86 9.26
N ALA A 202 13.26 12.41 10.28
CA ALA A 202 13.78 11.50 11.28
C ALA A 202 13.99 10.10 10.67
N THR A 203 15.25 9.76 10.48
CA THR A 203 15.64 8.50 9.84
C THR A 203 15.62 7.39 10.88
N SER A 204 15.09 6.22 10.52
CA SER A 204 15.01 5.10 11.45
C SER A 204 15.16 3.74 10.80
N GLN A 205 15.52 2.77 11.63
CA GLN A 205 15.67 1.36 11.29
C GLN A 205 15.31 0.49 12.50
N LEU A 206 14.49 -0.55 12.30
CA LEU A 206 14.21 -1.56 13.32
C LEU A 206 15.02 -2.82 13.02
N ILE A 207 15.80 -3.27 14.00
CA ILE A 207 16.72 -4.41 13.89
C ILE A 207 16.36 -5.46 14.95
N ALA A 208 16.25 -6.72 14.52
CA ALA A 208 16.10 -7.86 15.43
C ALA A 208 17.48 -8.34 15.88
N ASP A 209 18.06 -7.75 16.92
CA ASP A 209 19.45 -7.98 17.35
C ASP A 209 19.58 -8.57 18.76
N ARG A 210 18.50 -9.14 19.30
CA ARG A 210 18.42 -9.61 20.70
C ARG A 210 18.38 -11.13 20.85
N GLY A 211 18.80 -11.87 19.83
CA GLY A 211 18.89 -13.33 19.86
C GLY A 211 17.59 -14.06 19.52
N GLU A 212 16.54 -13.32 19.15
CA GLU A 212 15.22 -13.82 18.77
C GLU A 212 14.68 -13.02 17.57
N PRO A 213 13.78 -13.59 16.76
CA PRO A 213 13.11 -12.84 15.70
C PRO A 213 12.11 -11.81 16.27
N LEU A 214 11.83 -10.77 15.50
CA LEU A 214 10.77 -9.80 15.78
C LEU A 214 9.53 -10.08 14.92
N ARG A 215 8.35 -10.15 15.55
CA ARG A 215 7.08 -10.06 14.81
C ARG A 215 6.53 -8.64 14.97
N ILE A 216 6.29 -7.95 13.88
CA ILE A 216 5.73 -6.60 13.89
C ILE A 216 4.44 -6.51 13.09
N LEU A 217 3.57 -5.58 13.48
CA LEU A 217 2.59 -4.99 12.58
C LEU A 217 3.22 -3.71 12.02
N ASP A 218 3.58 -3.76 10.75
CA ASP A 218 4.06 -2.63 9.97
C ASP A 218 2.88 -1.93 9.31
N MET A 219 2.81 -0.61 9.50
CA MET A 219 1.73 0.24 9.03
C MET A 219 2.25 1.49 8.34
N GLU A 220 1.86 1.72 7.09
CA GLU A 220 2.05 2.99 6.41
C GLU A 220 0.71 3.69 6.21
N ILE A 221 0.66 4.99 6.40
CA ILE A 221 -0.52 5.84 6.19
C ILE A 221 -0.19 6.87 5.12
N TRP A 222 -1.05 6.89 4.10
CA TRP A 222 -0.88 7.70 2.91
C TRP A 222 -1.93 8.80 2.88
N HIS A 223 -1.55 10.00 2.43
CA HIS A 223 -2.48 11.13 2.33
C HIS A 223 -3.65 10.83 1.37
N ASP A 224 -3.35 10.19 0.24
CA ASP A 224 -4.31 9.91 -0.84
C ASP A 224 -4.71 8.42 -0.92
N ARG A 225 -5.95 8.18 -1.39
CA ARG A 225 -6.54 6.84 -1.57
C ARG A 225 -5.92 6.04 -2.71
N PRO A 226 -5.69 6.61 -3.92
CA PRO A 226 -4.81 5.95 -4.86
C PRO A 226 -3.38 6.03 -4.30
N TYR A 227 -2.66 4.91 -4.34
CA TYR A 227 -1.23 4.80 -4.03
C TYR A 227 -0.41 5.58 -5.07
N SER A 228 -0.65 6.88 -5.15
CA SER A 228 -0.24 7.77 -6.24
C SER A 228 0.46 9.02 -5.74
N SER A 229 0.64 9.19 -4.43
CA SER A 229 1.54 10.22 -3.93
C SER A 229 2.96 9.93 -4.41
N LYS A 230 3.71 11.00 -4.62
CA LYS A 230 5.13 10.94 -4.91
C LYS A 230 5.85 11.08 -3.60
N ASP A 231 6.88 10.30 -3.38
CA ASP A 231 7.58 10.26 -2.11
C ASP A 231 9.09 10.30 -2.37
N LEU A 232 9.79 11.05 -1.53
CA LEU A 232 11.24 11.11 -1.48
C LEU A 232 11.69 10.33 -0.25
N ILE A 233 12.45 9.27 -0.48
CA ILE A 233 12.94 8.40 0.58
C ILE A 233 14.43 8.67 0.75
N LEU A 234 14.82 9.28 1.87
CA LEU A 234 16.22 9.51 2.20
C LEU A 234 16.79 8.26 2.88
N ASN A 235 17.91 7.78 2.37
CA ASN A 235 18.72 6.73 2.98
C ASN A 235 20.16 7.23 3.17
N PRO A 236 20.48 7.75 4.36
CA PRO A 236 21.76 8.44 4.56
C PRO A 236 22.94 7.48 4.66
N ASP A 237 22.75 6.25 5.16
CA ASP A 237 23.82 5.24 5.28
C ASP A 237 24.40 4.87 3.90
N PHE A 238 23.61 5.02 2.83
CA PHE A 238 24.01 4.73 1.45
C PHE A 238 24.16 5.98 0.57
N ASN A 239 24.00 7.18 1.14
CA ASN A 239 24.03 8.46 0.40
C ASN A 239 23.01 8.50 -0.75
N GLU A 240 21.78 8.03 -0.54
CA GLU A 240 20.76 7.92 -1.59
C GLU A 240 19.47 8.66 -1.24
N ILE A 241 18.88 9.32 -2.23
CA ILE A 241 17.47 9.76 -2.21
C ILE A 241 16.75 9.04 -3.33
N ILE A 242 15.70 8.30 -2.98
CA ILE A 242 14.88 7.53 -3.92
C ILE A 242 13.60 8.30 -4.22
N MET A 243 13.28 8.43 -5.50
CA MET A 243 12.04 9.04 -5.99
C MET A 243 11.03 7.95 -6.34
N ARG A 244 9.97 7.84 -5.55
CA ARG A 244 8.89 6.86 -5.72
C ARG A 244 7.59 7.55 -6.15
N GLY A 245 6.78 6.88 -6.98
CA GLY A 245 5.42 7.31 -7.33
C GLY A 245 5.15 7.37 -8.84
N PRO A 246 3.92 7.70 -9.30
CA PRO A 246 3.57 7.68 -10.72
C PRO A 246 4.48 8.57 -11.58
N GLY A 247 5.13 7.98 -12.59
CA GLY A 247 6.10 8.65 -13.46
C GLY A 247 7.46 8.96 -12.79
N TRP A 248 7.66 8.56 -11.54
CA TRP A 248 8.93 8.64 -10.80
C TRP A 248 9.44 7.23 -10.52
N GLY A 249 10.74 7.02 -10.73
CA GLY A 249 11.36 5.69 -10.63
C GLY A 249 12.86 5.80 -10.83
N GLY A 250 13.52 6.49 -9.90
CA GLY A 250 14.95 6.74 -9.96
C GLY A 250 15.51 7.16 -8.61
N LEU A 251 16.82 7.32 -8.54
CA LEU A 251 17.52 7.79 -7.35
C LEU A 251 18.63 8.76 -7.73
N PHE A 252 19.04 9.58 -6.78
CA PHE A 252 20.21 10.44 -6.88
C PHE A 252 20.97 10.48 -5.54
N PRO A 253 22.27 10.81 -5.54
CA PRO A 253 23.03 10.90 -4.30
C PRO A 253 22.47 11.97 -3.36
N ASN A 254 22.38 11.70 -2.06
CA ASN A 254 21.92 12.68 -1.08
C ASN A 254 22.80 13.94 -1.07
N GLU A 255 24.10 13.80 -1.27
CA GLU A 255 25.04 14.92 -1.44
C GLU A 255 24.77 15.84 -2.65
N ALA A 256 23.92 15.42 -3.60
CA ALA A 256 23.50 16.27 -4.70
C ALA A 256 22.47 17.35 -4.27
N LEU A 257 21.89 17.22 -3.07
CA LEU A 257 21.07 18.27 -2.48
C LEU A 257 21.90 19.53 -2.23
N MET A 258 21.35 20.66 -2.65
CA MET A 258 21.97 21.97 -2.52
C MET A 258 20.99 23.01 -2.03
N SER A 259 21.52 24.13 -1.54
CA SER A 259 20.69 25.27 -1.14
C SER A 259 19.82 25.75 -2.31
N SER A 260 18.56 26.05 -2.02
CA SER A 260 17.65 26.68 -2.98
C SER A 260 17.93 28.17 -3.20
N GLU A 261 18.91 28.75 -2.49
CA GLU A 261 19.26 30.16 -2.57
C GLU A 261 19.70 30.61 -3.98
N ASP A 262 20.60 29.86 -4.62
CA ASP A 262 21.05 30.14 -6.01
C ASP A 262 19.87 30.11 -6.99
N PHE A 263 19.00 29.11 -6.85
CA PHE A 263 17.78 28.99 -7.63
C PHE A 263 16.87 30.21 -7.43
N ARG A 264 16.62 30.64 -6.19
CA ARG A 264 15.76 31.80 -5.90
C ARG A 264 16.35 33.10 -6.43
N LYS A 265 17.66 33.29 -6.33
CA LYS A 265 18.36 34.48 -6.82
C LYS A 265 18.34 34.61 -8.34
N HIS A 266 18.46 33.48 -9.04
CA HIS A 266 18.62 33.43 -10.49
C HIS A 266 17.43 32.80 -11.23
N TYR A 267 16.26 32.66 -10.58
CA TYR A 267 15.07 31.97 -11.10
C TYR A 267 14.68 32.43 -12.52
N ASP A 268 14.75 33.74 -12.77
CA ASP A 268 14.35 34.35 -14.03
C ASP A 268 15.40 34.20 -15.15
N GLU A 269 16.64 33.84 -14.83
CA GLU A 269 17.75 33.86 -15.79
C GLU A 269 17.89 32.55 -16.56
N GLY A 270 18.39 32.62 -17.79
CA GLY A 270 18.65 31.43 -18.61
C GLY A 270 19.93 30.69 -18.21
N TYR A 271 19.81 29.57 -17.49
CA TYR A 271 20.92 28.66 -17.18
C TYR A 271 20.46 27.19 -17.14
N ARG A 272 21.42 26.26 -17.21
CA ARG A 272 21.18 24.82 -17.00
C ARG A 272 22.08 24.31 -15.88
N ARG A 273 21.50 23.61 -14.90
CA ARG A 273 22.24 22.96 -13.81
C ARG A 273 22.93 21.68 -14.33
N MET A 274 24.15 21.49 -13.88
CA MET A 274 25.02 20.36 -14.20
C MET A 274 24.94 19.33 -13.07
N LYS A 275 25.47 18.12 -13.32
CA LYS A 275 25.40 17.01 -12.35
C LYS A 275 26.15 17.29 -11.05
N ASP A 276 27.22 18.07 -11.12
CA ASP A 276 28.05 18.51 -9.98
C ASP A 276 27.42 19.68 -9.20
N GLY A 277 26.18 20.06 -9.54
CA GLY A 277 25.51 21.21 -8.95
C GLY A 277 25.88 22.56 -9.58
N GLY A 278 26.96 22.61 -10.37
CA GLY A 278 27.34 23.78 -11.14
C GLY A 278 26.30 24.15 -12.20
N TRP A 279 26.57 25.19 -12.99
CA TRP A 279 25.68 25.60 -14.06
C TRP A 279 26.43 26.14 -15.27
N ILE A 280 25.74 26.11 -16.42
CA ILE A 280 26.20 26.73 -17.66
C ILE A 280 25.13 27.71 -18.19
N PRO A 281 25.55 28.81 -18.84
CA PRO A 281 24.61 29.70 -19.54
C PRO A 281 23.75 28.92 -20.52
N SER A 282 22.45 29.24 -20.59
CA SER A 282 21.53 28.60 -21.54
C SER A 282 20.62 29.62 -22.18
N LYS A 283 20.42 29.51 -23.50
CA LYS A 283 19.44 30.31 -24.26
C LYS A 283 18.00 29.79 -24.08
N ALA A 284 17.78 28.76 -23.26
CA ALA A 284 16.45 28.34 -22.88
C ALA A 284 15.70 29.53 -22.24
N ARG A 285 14.43 29.69 -22.59
CA ARG A 285 13.64 30.87 -22.16
C ARG A 285 13.39 30.81 -20.64
N GLY A 286 14.15 31.60 -19.89
CA GLY A 286 13.72 32.12 -18.58
C GLY A 286 12.80 33.33 -18.75
N HIS A 287 12.55 34.07 -17.67
CA HIS A 287 11.81 35.34 -17.69
C HIS A 287 12.70 36.55 -18.07
N LYS A 288 14.03 36.42 -17.99
CA LYS A 288 15.04 37.46 -18.20
C LYS A 288 16.17 36.97 -19.13
N LYS A 289 17.25 37.78 -19.22
CA LYS A 289 18.47 37.50 -19.99
C LYS A 289 19.17 36.20 -19.52
N VAL A 290 20.07 35.70 -20.36
CA VAL A 290 20.94 34.56 -20.05
C VAL A 290 21.84 34.90 -18.86
N ARG A 291 22.02 33.98 -17.92
CA ARG A 291 22.95 34.17 -16.79
C ARG A 291 24.39 34.23 -17.29
N GLU A 292 25.13 35.26 -16.92
CA GLU A 292 26.54 35.44 -17.30
C GLU A 292 27.46 34.82 -16.25
N LYS A 293 28.53 34.13 -16.68
CA LYS A 293 29.58 33.68 -15.77
C LYS A 293 30.45 34.89 -15.41
N THR A 294 30.34 35.37 -14.18
CA THR A 294 31.29 36.31 -13.57
C THR A 294 32.61 35.64 -13.27
#